data_AF-A0A7Y1T1X0-F1
#
_entry.id   AF-A0A7Y1T1X0-F1
#
_cell.length_a   1.000
_cell.length_b   1.000
_cell.length_c   1.000
_cell.angle_alpha   90.00
_cell.angle_beta   90.00
_cell.angle_gamma   90.00
#
_symmetry.space_group_name_H-M   'P 1'
#
loop_
_entity.id
_entity.type
_entity.pdbx_description
1 polymer ?
#
loop_
_entity_poly.entity_id
_entity_poly.type
_entity_poly.pdbx_seq_one_letter_code
_entity_poly.pdbx_strand_id
1 'polypeptide(L)' 'MKVTPEKNEQVANMVFASIYPHYWNRLKKNGRTKEEFHNVIEWFTGYDE' A
#
# COMPACT_ATOMS: atom_id res chain seq x y z
N MET A 1 18.78 7.16 -7.84
CA MET A 1 17.83 8.15 -8.40
C MET A 1 17.71 9.31 -7.43
N LYS A 2 17.56 10.55 -7.90
CA LYS A 2 17.23 11.69 -7.02
C LYS A 2 15.71 11.74 -6.80
N VAL A 3 15.30 11.93 -5.56
CA VAL A 3 13.92 12.27 -5.18
C VAL A 3 13.67 13.71 -5.65
N THR A 4 12.59 13.94 -6.39
CA THR A 4 12.19 15.28 -6.83
C THR A 4 10.75 15.56 -6.39
N PRO A 5 10.38 16.84 -6.14
CA PRO A 5 9.02 17.20 -5.76
C PRO A 5 7.96 16.67 -6.75
N GLU A 6 8.23 16.74 -8.05
CA GLU A 6 7.31 16.32 -9.11
C GLU A 6 7.03 14.81 -9.04
N LYS A 7 8.06 14.01 -8.72
CA LYS A 7 7.89 12.56 -8.54
C LYS A 7 7.08 12.23 -7.29
N ASN A 8 7.25 13.00 -6.21
CA ASN A 8 6.45 12.82 -4.99
C ASN A 8 4.98 13.13 -5.26
N GLU A 9 4.71 14.21 -6.00
CA GLU A 9 3.35 14.58 -6.40
C GLU A 9 2.69 13.53 -7.29
N GLN A 10 3.44 12.95 -8.23
CA GLN A 10 2.94 11.83 -9.04
C GLN A 10 2.50 10.64 -8.18
N VAL A 11 3.31 10.26 -7.18
CA VAL A 11 2.97 9.17 -6.26
C VAL A 11 1.78 9.53 -5.37
N ALA A 12 1.71 10.76 -4.88
CA ALA A 12 0.60 11.23 -4.03
C ALA A 12 -0.75 11.20 -4.76
N ASN A 13 -0.76 11.39 -6.07
CA ASN A 13 -1.97 11.36 -6.91
C ASN A 13 -2.33 9.94 -7.42
N MET A 14 -1.54 8.90 -7.11
CA MET A 14 -1.85 7.55 -7.55
C MET A 14 -3.07 6.99 -6.83
N VAL A 15 -3.95 6.33 -7.58
CA VAL A 15 -5.09 5.61 -7.01
C VAL A 15 -4.59 4.39 -6.25
N PHE A 16 -4.83 4.35 -4.93
CA PHE A 16 -4.40 3.25 -4.07
C PHE A 16 -4.83 1.86 -4.59
N ALA A 17 -6.03 1.74 -5.17
CA ALA A 17 -6.51 0.49 -5.75
C ALA A 17 -5.60 -0.09 -6.85
N SER A 18 -4.86 0.75 -7.57
CA SER A 18 -3.86 0.29 -8.55
C SER A 18 -2.58 -0.25 -7.90
N ILE A 19 -2.27 0.19 -6.67
CA ILE A 19 -1.07 -0.19 -5.93
C ILE A 19 -1.34 -1.41 -5.03
N TYR A 20 -2.56 -1.54 -4.49
CA TYR A 20 -2.97 -2.59 -3.56
C TYR A 20 -2.55 -4.01 -4.00
N PRO A 21 -2.76 -4.44 -5.27
CA PRO A 21 -2.37 -5.79 -5.69
C PRO A 21 -0.86 -6.06 -5.54
N HIS A 22 -0.01 -5.04 -5.69
CA HIS A 22 1.43 -5.21 -5.54
C HIS A 22 1.83 -5.49 -4.09
N TYR A 23 1.21 -4.79 -3.12
CA TYR A 23 1.43 -5.06 -1.71
C TYR A 23 0.90 -6.44 -1.31
N TRP A 24 -0.33 -6.75 -1.71
CA TRP A 24 -0.94 -8.04 -1.38
C TRP A 24 -0.15 -9.21 -1.96
N ASN A 25 0.27 -9.14 -3.23
CA ASN A 25 1.05 -10.20 -3.86
C ASN A 25 2.39 -10.44 -3.16
N ARG A 26 3.05 -9.38 -2.67
CA ARG A 26 4.29 -9.52 -1.90
C ARG A 26 4.04 -10.21 -0.56
N LEU A 27 3.00 -9.82 0.16
CA LEU A 27 2.65 -10.42 1.46
C LEU A 27 2.25 -11.88 1.32
N LYS A 28 1.42 -12.20 0.32
CA LYS A 28 1.04 -13.57 -0.03
C LYS A 28 2.26 -14.45 -0.34
N LYS A 29 3.23 -13.94 -1.10
CA LYS A 29 4.50 -14.65 -1.38
C LYS A 29 5.32 -14.95 -0.12
N ASN A 30 5.14 -14.16 0.94
CA ASN A 30 5.79 -14.33 2.23
C ASN A 30 4.89 -15.03 3.27
N GLY A 31 3.82 -15.71 2.84
CA GLY A 31 2.96 -16.52 3.70
C GLY A 31 2.07 -15.72 4.66
N ARG A 32 1.85 -14.43 4.39
CA ARG A 32 0.96 -13.57 5.19
C ARG A 32 -0.48 -13.65 4.72
N THR A 33 -1.42 -13.39 5.63
CA THR A 33 -2.86 -13.42 5.33
C THR A 33 -3.40 -12.03 5.00
N LYS A 34 -4.61 -12.00 4.40
CA LYS A 34 -5.25 -10.73 4.00
C LYS A 34 -5.70 -9.96 5.26
N GLU A 35 -6.16 -10.70 6.26
CA GLU A 35 -6.59 -10.18 7.55
C GLU A 35 -5.42 -9.49 8.29
N GLU A 36 -4.24 -10.11 8.33
CA GLU A 36 -3.03 -9.48 8.88
C GLU A 36 -2.71 -8.16 8.17
N PHE A 37 -2.86 -8.12 6.84
CA PHE A 37 -2.58 -6.92 6.05
C PHE A 37 -3.59 -5.80 6.35
N HIS A 38 -4.88 -6.14 6.44
CA HIS A 38 -5.93 -5.18 6.73
C HIS A 38 -5.87 -4.62 8.15
N ASN A 39 -5.55 -5.46 9.14
CA ASN A 39 -5.31 -4.99 10.51
C ASN A 39 -4.20 -3.93 10.56
N VAL A 40 -3.14 -4.10 9.76
CA VAL A 40 -2.05 -3.12 9.68
C VAL A 40 -2.53 -1.83 8.99
N ILE A 41 -3.29 -1.92 7.90
CA ILE A 41 -3.87 -0.75 7.23
C ILE A 41 -4.76 0.03 8.20
N GLU A 42 -5.64 -0.65 8.93
CA GLU A 42 -6.51 -0.04 9.93
C GLU A 42 -5.68 0.64 11.03
N TRP A 43 -4.65 -0.03 11.57
CA TRP A 43 -3.79 0.57 12.58
C TRP A 43 -3.08 1.85 12.10
N PHE A 44 -2.62 1.88 10.85
CA PHE A 44 -1.90 3.03 10.29
C PHE A 44 -2.80 4.18 9.83
N THR A 45 -4.02 3.86 9.37
CA THR A 45 -4.86 4.83 8.65
C THR A 45 -6.18 5.12 9.34
N GLY A 46 -6.60 4.27 10.28
CA GLY A 46 -7.91 4.30 10.92
C GLY A 46 -9.07 3.86 10.02
N TYR A 47 -8.80 3.42 8.78
CA TYR A 47 -9.83 2.90 7.88
C TYR A 47 -10.06 1.41 8.13
N ASP A 48 -11.32 1.08 8.40
CA ASP A 48 -11.84 -0.29 8.33
C ASP A 48 -12.23 -0.66 6.88
N GLU A 49 -12.39 -1.95 6.63
CA GLU A 49 -12.69 -2.52 5.30
C GLU A 49 -14.09 -2.17 4.80
#